data_AF-A0A1T5AQJ4-F1
#
_entry.id   AF-A0A1T5AQJ4-F1
#
_cell.length_a   1.000
_cell.length_b   1.000
_cell.length_c   1.000
_cell.angle_alpha   90.00
_cell.angle_beta   90.00
_cell.angle_gamma   90.00
#
_symmetry.space_group_name_H-M   'P 1'
#
loop_
_entity.id
_entity.type
_entity.pdbx_description
1 polymer ?
#
loop_
_entity_poly.entity_id
_entity_poly.type
_entity_poly.pdbx_seq_one_letter_code
_entity_poly.pdbx_strand_id
1 'polypeptide(L)'
;MASSSAQLFIPHCESTQGPWIVRRASSPLGRYASQAMAIAAAEALAPGLSDSLGLPVEIHVQQADGTWEEHTYVVAGLVAGLPASPAGINRHA
;
A
#
# COMPACT_ATOMS: atom_id res chain seq x y z
N MET A 1 -6.06 -0.91 -18.49
CA MET A 1 -5.13 -1.77 -17.72
C MET A 1 -5.89 -2.21 -16.48
N ALA A 2 -6.39 -3.44 -16.43
CA ALA A 2 -6.97 -3.96 -15.19
C ALA A 2 -5.79 -4.33 -14.28
N SER A 3 -5.61 -3.65 -13.15
CA SER A 3 -4.60 -4.05 -12.17
C SER A 3 -4.90 -5.49 -11.77
N SER A 4 -3.93 -6.37 -11.98
CA SER A 4 -4.02 -7.80 -11.66
C SER A 4 -3.71 -8.06 -10.17
N SER A 5 -3.96 -7.06 -9.33
CA SER A 5 -3.59 -6.96 -7.92
C SER A 5 -4.61 -6.12 -7.16
N ALA A 6 -4.79 -6.42 -5.87
CA ALA A 6 -5.60 -5.62 -4.96
C ALA A 6 -4.75 -4.51 -4.36
N GLN A 7 -5.21 -3.26 -4.45
CA GLN A 7 -4.41 -2.10 -4.06
C GLN A 7 -4.92 -1.46 -2.78
N LEU A 8 -4.04 -1.35 -1.79
CA LEU A 8 -4.22 -0.57 -0.57
C LEU A 8 -3.46 0.75 -0.71
N PHE A 9 -4.10 1.85 -0.31
CA PHE A 9 -3.50 3.17 -0.34
C PHE A 9 -3.45 3.76 1.06
N ILE A 10 -2.32 4.37 1.39
CA ILE A 10 -2.09 5.15 2.60
C ILE A 10 -1.72 6.58 2.17
N PRO A 11 -2.71 7.48 2.02
CA PRO A 11 -2.44 8.88 1.69
C PRO A 11 -1.60 9.55 2.77
N HIS A 12 -0.81 10.52 2.35
CA HIS A 12 0.03 11.29 3.25
C HIS A 12 -0.89 12.08 4.20
N CYS A 13 -0.53 12.10 5.48
CA CYS A 13 -1.15 12.94 6.47
C CYS A 13 -0.10 13.88 7.05
N GLU A 14 -0.27 15.20 6.88
CA GLU A 14 0.62 16.20 7.47
C GLU A 14 0.58 16.22 9.00
N SER A 15 -0.46 15.65 9.59
CA SER A 15 -0.61 15.54 11.03
C SER A 15 0.24 14.40 11.58
N THR A 16 1.15 14.76 12.50
CA THR A 16 1.92 13.81 13.31
C THR A 16 1.05 12.97 14.26
N GLN A 17 -0.21 13.35 14.42
CA GLN A 17 -1.21 12.65 15.25
C GLN A 17 -2.29 11.94 14.41
N GLY A 18 -2.15 11.94 13.08
CA GLY A 18 -3.12 11.37 12.14
C GLY A 18 -4.30 12.30 11.81
N PRO A 19 -5.35 11.79 11.13
CA PRO A 19 -5.62 10.38 10.89
C PRO A 19 -4.88 9.87 9.62
N TRP A 20 -3.92 8.98 9.81
CA TRP A 20 -3.39 8.17 8.71
C TRP A 20 -4.45 7.16 8.30
N ILE A 21 -4.86 7.16 7.03
CA ILE A 21 -5.99 6.34 6.55
C ILE A 21 -5.45 5.21 5.68
N VAL A 22 -5.81 3.98 6.00
CA VAL A 22 -5.69 2.87 5.03
C VAL A 22 -7.00 2.81 4.26
N ARG A 23 -6.94 2.84 2.93
CA ARG A 23 -8.11 2.75 2.07
C ARG A 23 -7.90 1.79 0.92
N ARG A 24 -9.00 1.24 0.41
CA ARG A 24 -9.04 0.49 -0.85
C ARG A 24 -9.95 1.23 -1.81
N ALA A 25 -9.43 1.62 -2.97
CA ALA A 25 -10.11 2.53 -3.88
C ALA A 25 -10.59 3.81 -3.15
N SER A 26 -11.90 4.07 -3.15
CA SER A 26 -12.51 5.23 -2.48
C SER A 26 -13.03 4.94 -1.06
N SER A 27 -12.85 3.71 -0.54
CA SER A 27 -13.40 3.31 0.77
C SER A 27 -12.31 3.26 1.85
N PRO A 28 -12.44 4.01 2.97
CA PRO A 28 -11.54 3.88 4.11
C PRO A 28 -11.77 2.54 4.81
N LEU A 29 -10.69 1.85 5.14
CA LEU A 29 -10.67 0.59 5.90
C LEU A 29 -10.31 0.81 7.36
N GLY A 30 -9.49 1.83 7.67
CA GLY A 30 -9.09 2.15 9.03
C GLY A 30 -8.43 3.52 9.15
N ARG A 31 -8.36 4.02 10.39
CA ARG A 31 -7.70 5.27 10.76
C ARG A 31 -6.70 5.01 11.87
N TYR A 32 -5.50 5.58 11.74
CA TYR A 32 -4.36 5.30 12.59
C TYR A 32 -3.69 6.59 13.04
N ALA A 33 -3.05 6.54 14.21
CA ALA A 33 -2.37 7.68 14.81
C ALA A 33 -1.05 8.05 14.11
N SER A 34 -0.44 7.10 13.39
CA SER A 34 0.83 7.31 12.68
C SER A 34 0.91 6.53 11.38
N GLN A 35 1.84 6.94 10.51
CA GLN A 35 2.13 6.27 9.23
C GLN A 35 2.53 4.80 9.47
N ALA A 36 3.43 4.56 10.43
CA ALA A 36 3.89 3.21 10.76
C ALA A 36 2.74 2.28 11.19
N MET A 37 1.78 2.79 11.96
CA MET A 37 0.59 2.01 12.33
C MET A 37 -0.31 1.73 11.13
N ALA A 38 -0.46 2.70 10.22
CA ALA A 38 -1.24 2.49 8.99
C ALA A 38 -0.58 1.43 8.07
N ILE A 39 0.75 1.46 7.94
CA ILE A 39 1.50 0.46 7.17
C ILE A 39 1.34 -0.93 7.80
N ALA A 40 1.60 -1.06 9.09
CA ALA A 40 1.47 -2.34 9.80
C ALA A 40 0.04 -2.91 9.70
N ALA A 41 -0.98 -2.05 9.72
CA ALA A 41 -2.36 -2.48 9.55
C ALA A 41 -2.67 -2.88 8.10
N ALA A 42 -2.12 -2.19 7.10
CA ALA A 42 -2.24 -2.59 5.69
C ALA A 42 -1.57 -3.95 5.44
N GLU A 43 -0.40 -4.18 6.01
CA GLU A 43 0.30 -5.47 5.97
C GLU A 43 -0.50 -6.59 6.66
N ALA A 44 -1.13 -6.30 7.80
CA ALA A 44 -1.99 -7.28 8.49
C ALA A 44 -3.26 -7.62 7.69
N LEU A 45 -3.77 -6.69 6.88
CA LEU A 45 -4.93 -6.90 6.01
C LEU A 45 -4.56 -7.62 4.71
N ALA A 46 -3.30 -7.53 4.26
CA ALA A 46 -2.87 -8.05 2.98
C ALA A 46 -3.09 -9.56 2.80
N PRO A 47 -2.77 -10.46 3.77
CA PRO A 47 -3.05 -11.89 3.62
C PRO A 47 -4.54 -12.19 3.44
N GLY A 48 -5.40 -11.63 4.29
CA GLY A 48 -6.85 -11.86 4.19
C GLY A 48 -7.47 -11.31 2.92
N LEU A 49 -6.95 -10.18 2.40
CA LEU A 49 -7.36 -9.63 1.11
C LEU A 49 -6.87 -10.48 -0.06
N SER A 50 -5.64 -10.97 0.01
CA SER A 50 -5.06 -11.84 -1.02
C SER A 50 -5.83 -13.16 -1.12
N ASP A 51 -6.10 -13.80 0.03
CA ASP A 51 -6.90 -15.02 0.11
C ASP A 51 -8.33 -14.81 -0.39
N SER A 52 -8.97 -13.69 -0.01
CA SER A 52 -10.35 -13.39 -0.41
C SER A 52 -10.50 -13.05 -1.88
N LEU A 53 -9.48 -12.45 -2.51
CA LEU A 53 -9.53 -11.98 -3.90
C LEU A 53 -8.82 -12.92 -4.87
N GLY A 54 -8.00 -13.85 -4.37
CA GLY A 54 -7.15 -14.72 -5.17
C GLY A 54 -6.08 -13.97 -5.96
N LEU A 55 -5.67 -12.78 -5.49
CA LEU A 55 -4.76 -11.87 -6.18
C LEU A 55 -3.68 -11.34 -5.22
N PRO A 56 -2.49 -10.98 -5.72
CA PRO A 56 -1.47 -10.30 -4.91
C PRO A 56 -1.98 -8.93 -4.41
N VAL A 57 -1.43 -8.45 -3.28
CA VAL A 57 -1.79 -7.16 -2.68
C VAL A 57 -0.63 -6.19 -2.79
N GLU A 58 -0.88 -5.01 -3.33
CA GLU A 58 0.07 -3.90 -3.38
C GLU A 58 -0.32 -2.86 -2.33
N ILE A 59 0.65 -2.39 -1.54
CA ILE A 59 0.46 -1.32 -0.56
C ILE A 59 1.17 -0.08 -1.07
N HIS A 60 0.42 0.98 -1.35
CA HIS A 60 0.93 2.25 -1.85
C HIS A 60 0.92 3.28 -0.72
N VAL A 61 2.08 3.79 -0.36
CA VAL A 61 2.23 4.80 0.70
C VAL A 61 2.61 6.13 0.06
N GLN A 62 1.84 7.18 0.31
CA GLN A 62 2.19 8.49 -0.19
C GLN A 62 3.18 9.19 0.75
N GLN A 63 4.25 9.71 0.17
CA GLN A 63 5.28 10.50 0.85
C GLN A 63 4.88 11.97 0.92
N ALA A 64 5.56 12.74 1.77
CA ALA A 64 5.28 14.16 1.99
C ALA A 64 5.47 15.04 0.75
N ASP A 65 6.29 14.60 -0.20
CA ASP A 65 6.51 15.26 -1.50
C ASP A 65 5.40 14.95 -2.53
N GLY A 66 4.41 14.15 -2.14
CA GLY A 66 3.29 13.73 -2.97
C GLY A 66 3.57 12.50 -3.83
N THR A 67 4.79 11.95 -3.80
CA THR A 67 5.13 10.70 -4.49
C THR A 67 4.50 9.50 -3.81
N TRP A 68 4.26 8.42 -4.58
CA TRP A 68 3.75 7.17 -4.05
C TRP A 68 4.87 6.13 -4.06
N GLU A 69 5.11 5.52 -2.91
CA GLU A 69 6.04 4.42 -2.74
C GLU A 69 5.27 3.10 -2.66
N GLU A 70 5.62 2.18 -3.56
CA GLU A 70 5.00 0.86 -3.62
C GLU A 70 5.74 -0.12 -2.70
N HIS A 71 4.99 -0.66 -1.75
CA HIS A 71 5.34 -1.82 -0.95
C HIS A 71 4.55 -3.00 -1.47
N THR A 72 5.16 -3.77 -2.38
CA THR A 72 4.52 -4.98 -2.93
C THR A 72 4.57 -6.10 -1.88
N TYR A 73 3.39 -6.55 -1.45
CA TYR A 73 3.25 -7.67 -0.51
C TYR A 73 2.84 -8.94 -1.29
N VAL A 74 3.82 -9.80 -1.55
CA VAL A 74 3.58 -11.13 -2.11
C VAL A 74 3.47 -12.11 -0.94
N VAL A 75 2.26 -12.63 -0.68
CA VAL A 75 2.12 -13.76 0.26
C VAL A 75 2.98 -14.91 -0.26
N ALA A 76 3.83 -15.42 0.64
CA ALA A 76 4.74 -16.52 0.37
C ALA A 76 3.98 -17.81 0.02
N GLY A 77 3.64 -17.94 -1.26
CA GLY A 77 3.09 -19.13 -1.87
C GLY A 77 3.21 -18.99 -3.39
N LEU A 78 4.39 -19.31 -3.92
CA LEU A 78 4.86 -19.10 -5.30
C LEU A 78 5.35 -17.67 -5.65
N VAL A 79 6.57 -17.35 -5.25
CA VAL A 79 7.73 -17.18 -6.16
C VAL A 79 8.86 -16.53 -5.37
N ALA A 80 9.95 -17.27 -5.25
CA ALA A 80 11.23 -16.76 -4.80
C ALA A 80 11.76 -15.74 -5.83
N GLY A 81 12.20 -14.59 -5.32
CA GLY A 81 13.24 -13.77 -5.95
C GLY A 81 12.77 -12.74 -6.96
N LEU A 82 12.59 -11.50 -6.50
CA LEU A 82 13.08 -10.31 -7.20
C LEU A 82 13.31 -9.18 -6.18
N PRO A 83 14.47 -8.51 -6.18
CA PRO A 83 14.66 -7.32 -5.37
C PRO A 83 13.66 -6.25 -5.84
N ALA A 84 13.02 -5.58 -4.88
CA ALA A 84 12.20 -4.41 -5.12
C ALA A 84 12.97 -3.44 -6.04
N SER A 85 12.53 -3.33 -7.29
CA SER A 85 13.07 -2.34 -8.20
C SER A 85 12.54 -0.98 -7.75
N PRO A 86 13.41 0.03 -7.53
CA PRO A 86 12.94 1.38 -7.22
C PRO A 86 12.32 1.96 -8.49
N ALA A 87 11.01 1.77 -8.65
CA ALA A 87 10.29 2.23 -9.82
C ALA A 87 9.99 3.74 -9.70
N GLY A 88 10.84 4.51 -10.38
CA GLY A 88 10.35 5.52 -11.32
C GLY A 88 9.86 6.84 -10.73
N ILE A 89 10.81 7.76 -10.55
CA ILE A 89 10.57 9.20 -10.48
C ILE A 89 9.87 9.65 -11.78
N ASN A 90 8.56 9.85 -11.74
CA ASN A 90 7.82 10.53 -12.81
C ASN A 90 8.05 12.05 -12.71
N ARG A 91 9.05 12.58 -13.41
CA ARG A 91 9.17 14.02 -13.69
C ARG A 91 8.46 14.31 -15.00
N HIS A 92 7.29 14.94 -14.92
CA HIS A 92 6.66 15.61 -16.05
C HIS A 92 7.35 16.97 -16.25
N ALA A 93 7.92 17.18 -17.43
CA ALA A 93 8.20 18.47 -18.04
C ALA A 93 7.91 18.36 -19.55
#